data_AF-A0A2J7PBH8-F1
#
_entry.id   AF-A0A2J7PBH8-F1
#
_cell.length_a   1.000
_cell.length_b   1.000
_cell.length_c   1.000
_cell.angle_alpha   90.00
_cell.angle_beta   90.00
_cell.angle_gamma   90.00
#
_symmetry.space_group_name_H-M   'P 1'
#
loop_
_entity.id
_entity.type
_entity.pdbx_description
1 polymer ?
#
loop_
_entity_poly.entity_id
_entity_poly.type
_entity_poly.pdbx_seq_one_letter_code
_entity_poly.pdbx_strand_id
1 'polypeptide(L)' 'MKRKIIEKRERGVSVADLARTYNRSTSTICTILKNKDKIKEMDVSKGVTRISIQRLRMLDDVERLLLIWINEK' A
#
# COMPACT_ATOMS: atom_id res chain seq x y z
N MET A 1 5.24 -3.47 2.21
CA MET A 1 5.62 -2.85 3.51
C MET A 1 4.40 -2.29 4.26
N LYS A 2 3.67 -1.32 3.69
CA LYS A 2 2.53 -0.65 4.34
C LYS A 2 1.45 -1.63 4.85
N ARG A 3 1.12 -2.68 4.07
CA ARG A 3 0.20 -3.74 4.49
C ARG A 3 0.64 -4.48 5.76
N LYS A 4 1.94 -4.80 5.90
CA LYS A 4 2.49 -5.46 7.10
C LYS A 4 2.37 -4.56 8.34
N ILE A 5 2.48 -3.24 8.18
CA ILE A 5 2.28 -2.26 9.27
C ILE A 5 0.80 -2.24 9.71
N ILE A 6 -0.14 -2.27 8.76
CA ILE A 6 -1.58 -2.35 9.04
C ILE A 6 -1.92 -3.67 9.75
N GLU A 7 -1.45 -4.80 9.24
CA GLU A 7 -1.68 -6.12 9.83
C GLU A 7 -1.15 -6.20 11.27
N LYS A 8 0.08 -5.74 11.53
CA LYS A 8 0.62 -5.70 12.89
C LYS A 8 -0.17 -4.79 13.82
N ARG A 9 -0.72 -3.68 13.31
CA ARG A 9 -1.58 -2.80 14.10
C ARG A 9 -2.92 -3.47 14.43
N GLU A 10 -3.50 -4.22 13.51
CA GLU A 10 -4.71 -5.01 13.76
C GLU A 10 -4.48 -6.13 14.78
N ARG A 11 -3.26 -6.68 14.84
CA ARG A 11 -2.81 -7.60 15.90
C ARG A 11 -2.51 -6.93 17.25
N GLY A 12 -2.73 -5.61 17.39
CA GLY A 12 -2.59 -4.88 18.65
C GLY A 12 -1.21 -4.26 18.92
N VAL A 13 -0.27 -4.29 17.96
CA VAL A 13 1.06 -3.67 18.16
C VAL A 13 0.93 -2.14 18.23
N SER A 14 1.64 -1.52 19.19
CA SER A 14 1.60 -0.07 19.39
C SER A 14 2.23 0.70 18.23
N VAL A 15 1.78 1.95 18.01
CA VAL A 15 2.35 2.83 16.97
C VAL A 15 3.82 3.13 17.23
N ALA A 16 4.23 3.25 18.49
CA ALA A 16 5.61 3.51 18.87
C ALA A 16 6.53 2.32 18.54
N ASP A 17 6.05 1.09 18.78
CA ASP A 17 6.80 -0.12 18.44
C ASP A 17 6.87 -0.33 16.92
N LEU A 18 5.81 0.01 16.19
CA LEU A 18 5.84 0.03 14.73
C LEU A 18 6.83 1.06 14.19
N ALA A 19 6.88 2.26 14.76
CA ALA A 19 7.83 3.29 14.38
C ALA A 19 9.29 2.82 14.60
N ARG A 20 9.57 2.19 15.75
CA ARG A 20 10.88 1.61 16.06
C ARG A 20 11.25 0.45 15.12
N THR A 21 10.37 -0.55 14.99
CA THR A 21 10.64 -1.76 14.19
C THR A 21 10.85 -1.48 12.70
N TYR A 22 10.17 -0.47 12.15
CA TYR A 22 10.30 -0.11 10.74
C TYR A 22 11.26 1.08 10.51
N ASN A 23 11.89 1.60 11.56
CA ASN A 23 12.74 2.81 11.53
C ASN A 23 12.06 3.98 10.79
N ARG A 24 10.84 4.32 11.22
CA ARG A 24 10.02 5.39 10.63
C ARG A 24 9.51 6.31 11.72
N SER A 25 9.20 7.56 11.35
CA SER A 25 8.53 8.48 12.26
C SER A 25 7.13 7.97 12.62
N THR A 26 6.69 8.27 13.84
CA THR A 26 5.32 8.00 14.30
C THR A 26 4.28 8.66 13.38
N SER A 27 4.57 9.87 12.89
CA SER A 27 3.73 10.58 11.92
C SER A 27 3.53 9.79 10.62
N THR A 28 4.60 9.17 10.10
CA THR A 28 4.54 8.34 8.90
C THR A 28 3.68 7.09 9.13
N ILE A 29 3.84 6.42 10.28
CA ILE A 29 3.02 5.27 10.65
C ILE A 29 1.54 5.69 10.77
N CYS A 30 1.24 6.81 11.42
CA CYS A 30 -0.12 7.35 11.52
C CYS A 30 -0.74 7.63 10.14
N THR A 31 0.01 8.22 9.20
CA THR A 31 -0.49 8.46 7.83
C THR A 31 -0.78 7.17 7.08
N ILE A 32 0.03 6.12 7.27
CA ILE A 32 -0.23 4.80 6.71
C ILE A 32 -1.52 4.21 7.28
N LEU A 33 -1.75 4.35 8.59
CA LEU A 33 -2.97 3.86 9.25
C LEU A 33 -4.22 4.67 8.85
N LYS A 34 -4.10 5.99 8.66
CA LYS A 34 -5.20 6.84 8.16
C LYS A 34 -5.63 6.46 6.76
N ASN A 35 -4.68 6.06 5.90
CA ASN A 35 -4.95 5.66 4.53
C ASN A 35 -5.13 4.13 4.37
N LYS A 36 -5.45 3.41 5.45
CA LYS A 36 -5.51 1.94 5.45
C LYS A 36 -6.51 1.39 4.42
N ASP A 37 -7.66 2.03 4.23
CA ASP A 37 -8.73 1.52 3.37
C ASP A 37 -8.33 1.62 1.90
N LYS A 38 -7.79 2.78 1.49
CA LYS A 38 -7.18 2.97 0.16
C LYS A 38 -6.05 1.98 -0.13
N ILE A 39 -5.25 1.65 0.90
CA ILE A 39 -4.17 0.67 0.78
C ILE A 39 -4.73 -0.75 0.61
N LYS A 40 -5.85 -1.09 1.27
CA LYS A 40 -6.52 -2.40 1.12
C LYS A 40 -7.20 -2.53 -0.24
N GLU A 41 -7.94 -1.52 -0.69
CA GLU A 41 -8.63 -1.51 -1.99
C GLU A 41 -7.65 -1.67 -3.17
N MET A 42 -6.51 -0.97 -3.12
CA MET A 42 -5.52 -1.01 -4.20
C MET A 42 -4.70 -2.31 -4.22
N ASP A 43 -4.54 -3.00 -3.08
CA ASP A 43 -3.90 -4.32 -3.02
C ASP A 43 -4.76 -5.40 -3.70
N VAL A 44 -6.10 -5.27 -3.62
CA VAL A 44 -7.05 -6.16 -4.31
C VAL A 44 -6.97 -5.97 -5.82
N SER A 45 -6.60 -4.78 -6.30
CA SER A 45 -6.55 -4.41 -7.72
C SER A 45 -5.30 -4.88 -8.49
N LYS A 46 -4.68 -6.01 -8.11
CA LYS A 46 -3.54 -6.70 -8.77
C LYS A 46 -2.17 -6.37 -8.18
N GLY A 47 -1.59 -7.26 -7.38
CA GLY A 47 -0.14 -7.56 -7.31
C GLY A 47 0.90 -6.45 -7.05
N VAL A 48 0.49 -5.19 -6.83
CA VAL A 48 1.42 -4.05 -6.74
C VAL A 48 2.14 -4.05 -5.39
N THR A 49 3.42 -4.44 -5.41
CA THR A 49 4.28 -4.54 -4.22
C THR A 49 4.72 -3.19 -3.65
N ARG A 50 4.59 -2.08 -4.40
CA ARG A 50 5.12 -0.76 -3.99
C ARG A 50 4.12 0.38 -4.24
N ILE A 51 3.53 0.84 -3.14
CA ILE A 51 2.59 1.97 -3.07
C ILE A 51 3.37 3.27 -2.78
N SER A 52 3.75 4.02 -3.82
CA SER A 52 4.17 5.42 -3.69
C SER A 52 2.98 6.33 -4.05
N ILE A 53 2.90 7.52 -3.40
CA ILE A 53 1.91 8.57 -3.76
C ILE A 53 2.02 8.96 -5.26
N GLN A 54 3.17 8.65 -5.87
CA GLN A 54 3.54 8.96 -7.23
C GLN A 54 3.13 7.91 -8.27
N ARG A 55 2.41 6.83 -7.93
CA ARG A 55 1.71 6.07 -8.97
C ARG A 55 0.50 6.91 -9.39
N LEU A 56 0.75 7.78 -10.36
CA LEU A 56 -0.25 8.64 -10.98
C LEU A 56 -1.37 7.75 -11.52
N ARG A 57 -2.65 8.03 -11.22
CA ARG A 57 -3.80 7.21 -11.68
C ARG A 57 -3.77 6.92 -13.19
N MET A 58 -3.19 7.82 -13.97
CA MET A 58 -2.99 7.65 -15.42
C MET A 58 -2.14 6.42 -15.77
N LEU A 59 -1.16 6.07 -14.94
CA LEU A 59 -0.32 4.89 -15.14
C LEU A 59 -1.09 3.60 -14.84
N ASP A 60 -2.03 3.60 -13.88
CA ASP A 60 -2.83 2.41 -13.57
C ASP A 60 -3.74 2.03 -14.75
N ASP A 61 -4.36 3.00 -15.40
CA ASP A 61 -5.23 2.75 -16.56
C ASP A 61 -4.43 2.22 -17.77
N VAL A 62 -3.24 2.78 -18.01
CA VAL A 62 -2.34 2.33 -19.08
C VAL A 62 -1.77 0.94 -18.78
N GLU A 63 -1.31 0.66 -17.56
CA GLU A 63 -0.83 -0.68 -17.14
C GLU A 63 -1.95 -1.72 -17.27
N ARG A 64 -3.20 -1.36 -16.93
CA ARG A 64 -4.36 -2.23 -17.09
C ARG A 64 -4.67 -2.54 -18.56
N LEU A 65 -4.65 -1.54 -19.45
CA LEU A 65 -4.87 -1.74 -20.89
C LEU A 65 -3.75 -2.56 -21.52
N LEU A 66 -2.50 -2.31 -21.13
CA LEU A 66 -1.35 -3.08 -21.61
C LEU A 66 -1.43 -4.55 -21.20
N LEU A 67 -1.86 -4.85 -19.97
CA LEU A 67 -2.08 -6.22 -19.52
C LEU A 67 -3.18 -6.94 -20.31
N ILE A 68 -4.26 -6.25 -20.68
CA ILE A 68 -5.31 -6.82 -21.53
C ILE A 68 -4.72 -7.15 -22.90
N TRP A 69 -4.01 -6.20 -23.52
CA TRP A 69 -3.39 -6.38 -24.83
C TRP A 69 -2.38 -7.55 -24.88
N ILE A 70 -1.57 -7.74 -23.83
CA ILE A 70 -0.61 -8.86 -23.77
C ILE A 70 -1.31 -10.22 -23.59
N ASN A 71 -2.46 -10.26 -22.89
CA ASN A 71 -3.20 -11.49 -22.60
C ASN A 71 -4.27 -11.82 -23.65
N GLU A 72 -4.67 -10.86 -24.49
CA GLU A 72 -5.41 -11.11 -25.72
C GLU A 72 -4.46 -11.74 -26.75
N LYS A 73 -4.33 -13.06 -26.67
CA LYS A 73 -3.76 -13.89 -27.73
C LYS A 73 -4.74 -14.99 -28.09
#